data_AF-A0A847FQK9-F1
#
_entry.id   AF-A0A847FQK9-F1
#
_cell.length_a   1.000
_cell.length_b   1.000
_cell.length_c   1.000
_cell.angle_alpha   90.00
_cell.angle_beta   90.00
_cell.angle_gamma   90.00
#
_symmetry.space_group_name_H-M   'P 1'
#
loop_
_entity.id
_entity.type
_entity.pdbx_description
1 polymer ?
#
loop_
_entity_poly.entity_id
_entity_poly.type
_entity_poly.pdbx_seq_one_letter_code
_entity_poly.pdbx_strand_id
1 'polypeptide(L)'
;MAPTEWERQPGEPSRWYDRFVRYYLRAEGERTLQGAYRQWLSVEKPEKAQKSPVSGAWKERAEEWRWKERAEAYDVELRRLDGLQWEKRRKEIRERSWNVSGRLWDKVNAMLAFPVSEQQVEQDGQSITISPARWTFRDAASVAETADRLGRLAVGLPTEYTEAKVEGEVAVTHEDGGKTPWWEVLDEAGLDAAIGRMERADAPPQDTGDDDDDWDEAAAPGTGDAGPDDEGEE
;
A
#
# COMPACT_ATOMS: atom_id res chain seq x y z
N MET A 1 9.43 -8.32 -29.85
CA MET A 1 9.57 -8.86 -28.48
C MET A 1 10.26 -10.21 -28.63
N ALA A 2 11.37 -10.44 -27.93
CA ALA A 2 11.93 -11.79 -27.87
C ALA A 2 10.88 -12.72 -27.22
N PRO A 3 10.67 -13.93 -27.73
CA PRO A 3 9.78 -14.88 -27.08
C PRO A 3 10.25 -15.07 -25.63
N THR A 4 9.34 -14.96 -24.67
CA THR A 4 9.68 -15.19 -23.26
C THR A 4 10.21 -16.62 -23.11
N GLU A 5 11.18 -16.87 -22.22
CA GLU A 5 11.93 -18.13 -22.22
C GLU A 5 11.05 -19.38 -22.10
N TRP A 6 9.85 -19.26 -21.51
CA TRP A 6 8.88 -20.34 -21.36
C TRP A 6 7.96 -20.59 -22.57
N GLU A 7 7.95 -19.72 -23.58
CA GLU A 7 7.15 -19.88 -24.82
C GLU A 7 7.62 -21.04 -25.70
N ARG A 8 6.81 -21.39 -26.71
CA ARG A 8 7.11 -22.45 -27.67
C ARG A 8 8.43 -22.18 -28.38
N GLN A 9 9.33 -23.14 -28.33
CA GLN A 9 10.66 -22.98 -28.92
C GLN A 9 10.63 -23.12 -30.45
N PRO A 10 11.58 -22.50 -31.18
CA PRO A 10 11.72 -22.70 -32.62
C PRO A 10 11.91 -24.18 -32.95
N GLY A 11 11.05 -24.73 -33.81
CA GLY A 11 11.09 -26.15 -34.17
C GLY A 11 10.36 -27.09 -33.20
N GLU A 12 9.86 -26.60 -32.05
CA GLU A 12 9.09 -27.41 -31.10
C GLU A 12 7.71 -27.74 -31.70
N PRO A 13 7.39 -29.04 -31.93
CA PRO A 13 6.07 -29.40 -32.43
C PRO A 13 4.98 -29.02 -31.42
N SER A 14 3.86 -28.48 -31.88
CA SER A 14 2.78 -27.98 -31.01
C SER A 14 2.27 -29.02 -30.01
N ARG A 15 2.26 -30.31 -30.38
CA ARG A 15 1.86 -31.41 -29.48
C ARG A 15 2.76 -31.54 -28.24
N TRP A 16 4.03 -31.20 -28.36
CA TRP A 16 4.99 -31.29 -27.25
C TRP A 16 4.90 -30.05 -26.37
N TYR A 17 4.75 -28.88 -26.99
CA TYR A 17 4.47 -27.64 -26.25
C TYR A 17 3.16 -27.72 -25.46
N ASP A 18 2.09 -28.26 -26.05
CA ASP A 18 0.81 -28.44 -25.34
C ASP A 18 0.97 -29.38 -24.14
N ARG A 19 1.74 -30.46 -24.28
CA ARG A 19 2.05 -31.37 -23.16
C ARG A 19 2.86 -30.68 -22.07
N PHE A 20 3.86 -29.89 -22.45
CA PHE A 20 4.65 -29.08 -21.52
C PHE A 20 3.73 -28.17 -20.71
N VAL A 21 2.90 -27.35 -21.37
CA VAL A 21 2.03 -26.37 -20.68
C VAL A 21 0.99 -27.05 -19.80
N ARG A 22 0.31 -28.10 -20.30
CA ARG A 22 -0.81 -28.72 -19.58
C ARG A 22 -0.39 -29.61 -18.42
N TYR A 23 0.64 -30.42 -18.61
CA TYR A 23 0.97 -31.50 -17.66
C TYR A 23 2.25 -31.25 -16.88
N TYR A 24 3.21 -30.49 -17.43
CA TYR A 24 4.47 -30.23 -16.74
C TYR A 24 4.44 -28.88 -16.02
N LEU A 25 4.15 -27.80 -16.75
CA LEU A 25 4.17 -26.43 -16.22
C LEU A 25 3.13 -26.21 -15.12
N ARG A 26 1.94 -26.80 -15.29
CA ARG A 26 0.80 -26.72 -14.36
C ARG A 26 0.71 -27.87 -13.36
N ALA A 27 1.74 -28.71 -13.24
CA ALA A 27 1.72 -29.79 -12.26
C ALA A 27 1.58 -29.23 -10.84
N GLU A 28 0.70 -29.84 -10.03
CA GLU A 28 0.52 -29.47 -8.63
C GLU A 28 1.69 -30.02 -7.80
N GLY A 29 2.35 -29.17 -7.01
CA GLY A 29 3.49 -29.54 -6.18
C GLY A 29 4.82 -29.58 -6.94
N GLU A 30 5.70 -30.53 -6.59
CA GLU A 30 7.02 -30.66 -7.23
C GLU A 30 6.88 -31.12 -8.69
N ARG A 31 7.36 -30.30 -9.63
CA ARG A 31 7.33 -30.62 -11.06
C ARG A 31 8.29 -31.76 -11.38
N THR A 32 7.73 -32.95 -11.51
CA THR A 32 8.46 -34.14 -11.96
C THR A 32 8.00 -34.57 -13.34
N LEU A 33 8.93 -34.98 -14.19
CA LEU A 33 8.60 -35.50 -15.52
C LEU A 33 7.73 -36.76 -15.43
N GLN A 34 7.92 -37.56 -14.39
CA GLN A 34 7.10 -38.73 -14.10
C GLN A 34 5.66 -38.38 -13.72
N GLY A 35 5.46 -37.34 -12.90
CA GLY A 35 4.13 -36.82 -12.58
C GLY A 35 3.40 -36.35 -13.83
N ALA A 36 4.05 -35.49 -14.62
CA ALA A 36 3.49 -34.97 -15.87
C ALA A 36 3.13 -36.08 -16.87
N TYR A 37 4.01 -37.07 -17.04
CA TYR A 37 3.76 -38.21 -17.91
C TYR A 37 2.59 -39.06 -17.46
N ARG A 38 2.47 -39.33 -16.15
CA ARG A 38 1.35 -40.09 -15.58
C ARG A 38 0.02 -39.34 -15.73
N GLN A 39 0.03 -38.02 -15.54
CA GLN A 39 -1.15 -37.17 -15.73
C GLN A 39 -1.58 -37.13 -17.20
N TRP A 40 -0.63 -37.06 -18.13
CA TRP A 40 -0.92 -37.20 -19.56
C TRP A 40 -1.52 -38.57 -19.88
N LEU A 41 -0.92 -39.65 -19.36
CA LEU A 41 -1.46 -41.01 -19.55
C LEU A 41 -2.85 -41.17 -18.93
N SER A 42 -3.15 -40.56 -17.78
CA SER A 42 -4.49 -40.71 -17.18
C SER A 42 -5.59 -40.09 -18.03
N VAL A 43 -5.26 -39.10 -18.87
CA VAL A 43 -6.21 -38.49 -19.81
C VAL A 43 -6.29 -39.27 -21.12
N GLU A 44 -5.13 -39.59 -21.72
CA GLU A 44 -5.08 -40.14 -23.08
C GLU A 44 -5.16 -41.67 -23.14
N LYS A 45 -4.66 -42.36 -22.11
CA LYS A 45 -4.51 -43.82 -22.03
C LYS A 45 -4.66 -44.29 -20.58
N PRO A 46 -5.85 -44.14 -19.97
CA PRO A 46 -6.06 -44.35 -18.54
C PRO A 46 -5.63 -45.76 -18.08
N GLU A 47 -5.78 -46.77 -18.94
CA GLU A 47 -5.37 -48.15 -18.69
C GLU A 47 -3.86 -48.34 -18.47
N LYS A 48 -3.03 -47.36 -18.85
CA LYS A 48 -1.55 -47.40 -18.72
C LYS A 48 -1.00 -46.45 -17.66
N ALA A 49 -1.84 -45.62 -17.04
CA ALA A 49 -1.41 -44.46 -16.24
C ALA A 49 -0.62 -44.82 -14.97
N GLN A 50 -1.02 -45.86 -14.23
CA GLN A 50 -0.42 -46.13 -12.92
C GLN A 50 0.94 -46.86 -12.97
N LYS A 51 1.18 -47.69 -13.98
CA LYS A 51 2.31 -48.64 -14.00
C LYS A 51 3.41 -48.32 -15.02
N SER A 52 3.19 -47.32 -15.88
CA SER A 52 4.14 -47.04 -16.96
C SER A 52 5.28 -46.13 -16.49
N PRO A 53 6.55 -46.53 -16.66
CA PRO A 53 7.67 -45.61 -16.53
C PRO A 53 7.61 -44.54 -17.63
N VAL A 54 8.28 -43.41 -17.40
CA VAL A 54 8.36 -42.33 -18.39
C VAL A 54 8.97 -42.86 -19.69
N SER A 55 8.26 -42.66 -20.81
CA SER A 55 8.73 -43.08 -22.12
C SER A 55 10.05 -42.37 -22.50
N GLY A 56 10.95 -43.07 -23.21
CA GLY A 56 12.20 -42.47 -23.68
C GLY A 56 11.99 -41.19 -24.50
N ALA A 57 10.97 -41.18 -25.36
CA ALA A 57 10.59 -40.00 -26.14
C ALA A 57 10.18 -38.80 -25.26
N TRP A 58 9.53 -39.01 -24.11
CA TRP A 58 9.23 -37.91 -23.19
C TRP A 58 10.49 -37.34 -22.54
N LYS A 59 11.45 -38.20 -22.17
CA LYS A 59 12.73 -37.75 -21.59
C LYS A 59 13.54 -36.94 -22.59
N GLU A 60 13.75 -37.49 -23.78
CA GLU A 60 14.50 -36.86 -24.86
C GLU A 60 13.90 -35.49 -25.23
N ARG A 61 12.56 -35.41 -25.38
CA ARG A 61 11.90 -34.15 -25.73
C ARG A 61 11.88 -33.14 -24.58
N ALA A 62 11.72 -33.60 -23.34
CA ALA A 62 11.80 -32.69 -22.20
C ALA A 62 13.19 -32.08 -22.03
N GLU A 63 14.25 -32.85 -22.32
CA GLU A 63 15.64 -32.37 -22.34
C GLU A 63 15.92 -31.45 -23.53
N GLU A 64 15.58 -31.88 -24.75
CA GLU A 64 15.75 -31.09 -25.99
C GLU A 64 15.08 -29.72 -25.89
N TRP A 65 13.86 -29.67 -25.35
CA TRP A 65 13.08 -28.44 -25.22
C TRP A 65 13.17 -27.80 -23.83
N ARG A 66 14.14 -28.24 -23.00
CA ARG A 66 14.52 -27.60 -21.73
C ARG A 66 13.33 -27.31 -20.80
N TRP A 67 12.46 -28.30 -20.63
CA TRP A 67 11.21 -28.12 -19.88
C TRP A 67 11.44 -27.65 -18.45
N LYS A 68 12.50 -28.13 -17.81
CA LYS A 68 12.82 -27.76 -16.43
C LYS A 68 13.20 -26.28 -16.33
N GLU A 69 14.16 -25.83 -17.14
CA GLU A 69 14.65 -24.45 -17.14
C GLU A 69 13.54 -23.46 -17.48
N ARG A 70 12.68 -23.84 -18.43
CA ARG A 70 11.51 -23.03 -18.83
C ARG A 70 10.48 -22.91 -17.72
N ALA A 71 10.23 -23.98 -16.98
CA ALA A 71 9.33 -23.96 -15.84
C ALA A 71 9.89 -23.09 -14.69
N GLU A 72 11.20 -23.14 -14.46
CA GLU A 72 11.87 -22.28 -13.48
C GLU A 72 11.78 -20.79 -13.88
N ALA A 73 12.01 -20.46 -15.15
CA ALA A 73 11.84 -19.10 -15.67
C ALA A 73 10.40 -18.60 -15.50
N TYR A 74 9.41 -19.45 -15.77
CA TYR A 74 7.99 -19.13 -15.54
C TYR A 74 7.69 -18.87 -14.05
N ASP A 75 8.28 -19.64 -13.12
CA ASP A 75 8.08 -19.42 -11.69
C ASP A 75 8.71 -18.13 -11.18
N VAL A 76 9.85 -17.72 -11.75
CA VAL A 76 10.45 -16.42 -11.45
C VAL A 76 9.51 -15.31 -11.88
N GLU A 77 8.96 -15.39 -13.09
CA GLU A 77 8.01 -14.39 -13.59
C GLU A 77 6.72 -14.38 -12.78
N LEU A 78 6.19 -15.55 -12.41
CA LEU A 78 4.99 -15.65 -11.60
C LEU A 78 5.19 -15.01 -10.21
N ARG A 79 6.34 -15.24 -9.58
CA ARG A 79 6.70 -14.58 -8.31
C ARG A 79 6.85 -13.07 -8.47
N ARG A 80 7.41 -12.60 -9.60
CA ARG A 80 7.51 -11.18 -9.91
C ARG A 80 6.13 -10.54 -10.04
N LEU A 81 5.22 -11.16 -10.80
CA LEU A 81 3.86 -10.69 -10.99
C LEU A 81 3.05 -10.70 -9.69
N ASP A 82 3.18 -11.75 -8.87
CA ASP A 82 2.57 -11.82 -7.55
C ASP A 82 3.08 -10.69 -6.64
N GLY A 83 4.39 -10.45 -6.64
CA GLY A 83 5.02 -9.33 -5.94
C GLY A 83 4.40 -7.97 -6.31
N LEU A 84 4.25 -7.70 -7.60
CA LEU A 84 3.60 -6.48 -8.09
C LEU A 84 2.13 -6.37 -7.66
N GLN A 85 1.39 -7.47 -7.66
CA GLN A 85 0.01 -7.49 -7.17
C GLN A 85 -0.06 -7.20 -5.67
N TRP A 86 0.86 -7.77 -4.87
CA TRP A 86 0.95 -7.49 -3.44
C TRP A 86 1.34 -6.06 -3.14
N GLU A 87 2.27 -5.48 -3.90
CA GLU A 87 2.62 -4.06 -3.77
C GLU A 87 1.42 -3.15 -4.07
N LYS A 88 0.68 -3.44 -5.14
CA LYS A 88 -0.57 -2.72 -5.45
C LYS A 88 -1.57 -2.80 -4.31
N ARG A 89 -1.82 -4.02 -3.79
CA ARG A 89 -2.73 -4.22 -2.64
C ARG A 89 -2.25 -3.48 -1.40
N ARG A 90 -0.95 -3.49 -1.11
CA ARG A 90 -0.36 -2.74 0.01
C ARG A 90 -0.58 -1.24 -0.14
N LYS A 91 -0.38 -0.69 -1.34
CA LYS A 91 -0.66 0.72 -1.63
C LYS A 91 -2.14 1.05 -1.43
N GLU A 92 -3.05 0.23 -1.96
CA GLU A 92 -4.50 0.42 -1.78
C GLU A 92 -4.95 0.32 -0.31
N ILE A 93 -4.31 -0.53 0.49
CA ILE A 93 -4.59 -0.62 1.92
C ILE A 93 -4.10 0.63 2.65
N ARG A 94 -2.86 1.08 2.37
CA ARG A 94 -2.31 2.30 2.96
C ARG A 94 -3.16 3.52 2.62
N GLU A 95 -3.53 3.67 1.36
CA GLU A 95 -4.39 4.76 0.88
C GLU A 95 -5.74 4.75 1.60
N ARG A 96 -6.36 3.59 1.76
CA ARG A 96 -7.61 3.47 2.50
C ARG A 96 -7.44 3.83 3.98
N SER A 97 -6.39 3.35 4.62
CA SER A 97 -6.09 3.68 6.03
C SER A 97 -5.85 5.18 6.22
N TRP A 98 -5.14 5.83 5.28
CA TRP A 98 -4.91 7.27 5.28
C TRP A 98 -6.23 8.05 5.20
N ASN A 99 -7.08 7.71 4.23
CA ASN A 99 -8.37 8.37 4.05
C ASN A 99 -9.30 8.17 5.25
N VAL A 100 -9.32 6.98 5.85
CA VAL A 100 -10.11 6.73 7.07
C VAL A 100 -9.57 7.54 8.25
N SER A 101 -8.25 7.58 8.43
CA SER A 101 -7.61 8.38 9.48
C SER A 101 -8.01 9.86 9.39
N GLY A 102 -7.93 10.47 8.19
CA GLY A 102 -8.35 11.85 7.97
C GLY A 102 -9.81 12.11 8.35
N ARG A 103 -10.73 11.24 7.90
CA ARG A 103 -12.16 11.36 8.27
C ARG A 103 -12.43 11.21 9.76
N LEU A 104 -11.65 10.39 10.45
CA LEU A 104 -11.76 10.25 11.91
C LEU A 104 -11.25 11.52 12.60
N TRP A 105 -10.17 12.14 12.12
CA TRP A 105 -9.70 13.43 12.60
C TRP A 105 -10.73 14.54 12.41
N ASP A 106 -11.38 14.61 11.24
CA ASP A 106 -12.49 15.54 11.01
C ASP A 106 -13.61 15.33 12.03
N LYS A 107 -13.92 14.06 12.36
CA LYS A 107 -14.93 13.74 13.37
C LYS A 107 -14.50 14.13 14.78
N VAL A 108 -13.24 13.92 15.15
CA VAL A 108 -12.67 14.37 16.44
C VAL A 108 -12.78 15.88 16.55
N ASN A 109 -12.38 16.62 15.52
CA ASN A 109 -12.48 18.08 15.50
C ASN A 109 -13.94 18.54 15.62
N ALA A 110 -14.87 17.88 14.93
CA ALA A 110 -16.30 18.16 15.07
C ALA A 110 -16.82 17.85 16.49
N MET A 111 -16.36 16.78 17.14
CA MET A 111 -16.68 16.52 18.55
C MET A 111 -16.14 17.67 19.41
N LEU A 112 -14.86 17.99 19.32
CA LEU A 112 -14.23 19.04 20.14
C LEU A 112 -14.84 20.44 19.95
N ALA A 113 -15.41 20.72 18.77
CA ALA A 113 -16.06 22.01 18.48
C ALA A 113 -17.46 22.15 19.09
N PHE A 114 -18.19 21.05 19.35
CA PHE A 114 -19.55 21.13 19.90
C PHE A 114 -19.52 21.25 21.43
N PRO A 115 -20.31 22.17 22.03
CA PRO A 115 -20.39 22.30 23.47
C PRO A 115 -20.94 21.02 24.09
N VAL A 116 -20.22 20.48 25.07
CA VAL A 116 -20.63 19.29 25.84
C VAL A 116 -21.77 19.62 26.82
N SER A 117 -22.08 20.90 27.00
CA SER A 117 -23.18 21.42 27.81
C SER A 117 -24.30 22.01 26.94
N GLU A 118 -25.54 21.90 27.43
CA GLU A 118 -26.70 22.56 26.84
C GLU A 118 -26.48 24.08 26.83
N GLN A 119 -26.60 24.70 25.66
CA GLN A 119 -26.54 26.15 25.50
C GLN A 119 -27.86 26.65 24.95
N GLN A 120 -28.43 27.65 25.62
CA GLN A 120 -29.48 28.47 25.05
C GLN A 120 -28.80 29.63 24.32
N VAL A 121 -28.95 29.66 23.00
CA VAL A 121 -28.46 30.78 22.18
C VAL A 121 -29.69 31.51 21.65
N GLU A 122 -29.72 32.82 21.86
CA GLU A 122 -30.76 33.70 21.35
C GLU A 122 -30.29 34.24 20.01
N GLN A 123 -30.91 33.77 18.92
CA GLN A 123 -30.60 34.21 17.56
C GLN A 123 -31.89 34.70 16.91
N ASP A 124 -31.88 35.91 16.35
CA ASP A 124 -33.03 36.56 15.71
C ASP A 124 -34.30 36.63 16.59
N GLY A 125 -34.13 36.83 17.91
CA GLY A 125 -35.24 36.91 18.87
C GLY A 125 -35.93 35.59 19.18
N GLN A 126 -35.35 34.46 18.73
CA GLN A 126 -35.82 33.11 19.03
C GLN A 126 -34.77 32.37 19.86
N SER A 127 -35.16 31.85 21.02
CA SER A 127 -34.29 30.99 21.83
C SER A 127 -34.17 29.62 21.16
N ILE A 128 -32.99 29.27 20.66
CA ILE A 128 -32.70 27.92 20.18
C ILE A 128 -31.93 27.19 21.27
N THR A 129 -32.55 26.14 21.83
CA THR A 129 -31.87 25.23 22.77
C THR A 129 -31.06 24.23 21.96
N ILE A 130 -29.74 24.33 22.03
CA ILE A 130 -28.83 23.36 21.40
C ILE A 130 -28.61 22.23 22.41
N SER A 131 -29.28 21.09 22.20
CA SER A 131 -29.10 19.90 23.05
C SER A 131 -27.75 19.23 22.78
N PRO A 132 -26.99 18.84 23.82
CA PRO A 132 -25.69 18.23 23.63
C PRO A 132 -25.83 16.82 23.03
N ALA A 133 -24.96 16.50 22.09
CA ALA A 133 -24.86 15.15 21.54
C ALA A 133 -24.35 14.17 22.61
N ARG A 134 -24.78 12.90 22.55
CA ARG A 134 -24.52 11.86 23.58
C ARG A 134 -23.07 11.34 23.66
N TRP A 135 -22.09 12.07 23.16
CA TRP A 135 -20.67 11.66 23.22
C TRP A 135 -19.94 12.42 24.34
N THR A 136 -18.86 11.85 24.83
CA THR A 136 -18.00 12.39 25.89
C THR A 136 -16.59 12.68 25.37
N PHE A 137 -15.78 13.47 26.08
CA PHE A 137 -14.37 13.68 25.72
C PHE A 137 -13.56 12.38 25.65
N ARG A 138 -13.94 11.36 26.43
CA ARG A 138 -13.34 10.02 26.35
C ARG A 138 -13.60 9.37 25.00
N ASP A 139 -14.79 9.56 24.43
CA ASP A 139 -15.11 9.04 23.10
C ASP A 139 -14.26 9.73 22.03
N ALA A 140 -14.11 11.06 22.11
CA ALA A 140 -13.24 11.81 21.20
C ALA A 140 -11.78 11.34 21.28
N ALA A 141 -11.25 11.10 22.49
CA ALA A 141 -9.89 10.59 22.69
C ALA A 141 -9.70 9.19 22.07
N SER A 142 -10.67 8.29 22.24
CA SER A 142 -10.64 6.94 21.66
C SER A 142 -10.66 6.96 20.13
N VAL A 143 -11.46 7.86 19.53
CA VAL A 143 -11.50 8.06 18.08
C VAL A 143 -10.17 8.65 17.58
N ALA A 144 -9.60 9.62 18.30
CA ALA A 144 -8.32 10.24 17.96
C ALA A 144 -7.16 9.23 17.98
N GLU A 145 -7.11 8.36 19.00
CA GLU A 145 -6.12 7.29 19.07
C GLU A 145 -6.22 6.33 17.87
N THR A 146 -7.45 5.94 17.50
CA THR A 146 -7.68 5.10 16.33
C THR A 146 -7.25 5.81 15.04
N ALA A 147 -7.53 7.11 14.92
CA ALA A 147 -7.13 7.93 13.78
C ALA A 147 -5.60 8.01 13.65
N ASP A 148 -4.89 8.32 14.74
CA ASP A 148 -3.42 8.39 14.77
C ASP A 148 -2.78 7.05 14.38
N ARG A 149 -3.24 5.94 14.98
CA ARG A 149 -2.72 4.60 14.65
C ARG A 149 -2.91 4.26 13.17
N LEU A 150 -4.08 4.54 12.59
CA LEU A 150 -4.33 4.29 11.16
C LEU A 150 -3.48 5.19 10.26
N GLY A 151 -3.30 6.46 10.64
CA GLY A 151 -2.46 7.41 9.90
C GLY A 151 -1.00 6.97 9.89
N ARG A 152 -0.45 6.62 11.06
CA ARG A 152 0.91 6.09 11.20
C ARG A 152 1.11 4.81 10.41
N LEU A 153 0.17 3.87 10.52
CA LEU A 153 0.22 2.61 9.77
C LEU A 153 0.24 2.84 8.25
N ALA A 154 -0.53 3.83 7.76
CA ALA A 154 -0.58 4.17 6.34
C ALA A 154 0.77 4.66 5.80
N VAL A 155 1.52 5.43 6.58
CA VAL A 155 2.85 5.95 6.20
C VAL A 155 4.01 5.05 6.64
N GLY A 156 3.73 3.92 7.29
CA GLY A 156 4.74 2.97 7.75
C GLY A 156 5.45 3.38 9.04
N LEU A 157 4.87 4.29 9.82
CA LEU A 157 5.34 4.64 11.15
C LEU A 157 4.87 3.61 12.18
N PRO A 158 5.63 3.39 13.28
CA PRO A 158 5.19 2.54 14.38
C PRO A 158 3.88 3.03 15.01
N THR A 159 2.97 2.10 15.31
CA THR A 159 1.66 2.40 15.93
C THR A 159 1.66 2.31 17.46
N GLU A 160 2.69 1.71 18.04
CA GLU A 160 2.88 1.59 19.48
C GLU A 160 4.00 2.54 19.92
N TYR A 161 3.81 3.22 21.04
CA TYR A 161 4.89 3.94 21.71
C TYR A 161 5.77 2.90 22.42
N THR A 162 6.81 2.43 21.76
CA THR A 162 7.93 1.81 22.47
C THR A 162 8.74 2.94 23.08
N GLU A 163 8.71 3.08 24.41
CA GLU A 163 9.71 3.88 25.13
C GLU A 163 11.07 3.38 24.69
N ALA A 164 11.77 4.17 23.85
CA ALA A 164 13.18 3.96 23.64
C ALA A 164 13.82 4.25 25.00
N LYS A 165 14.16 3.19 25.74
CA LYS A 165 14.92 3.30 26.98
C LYS A 165 16.28 3.87 26.62
N VAL A 166 16.42 5.19 26.68
CA VAL A 166 17.71 5.88 26.51
C VAL A 166 18.51 5.56 27.77
N GLU A 167 19.28 4.47 27.73
CA GLU A 167 20.26 4.17 28.78
C GLU A 167 21.45 5.11 28.61
N GLY A 168 21.40 6.23 29.32
CA GLY A 168 22.48 7.21 29.43
C GLY A 168 22.06 8.38 30.30
N GLU A 169 22.57 8.46 31.52
CA GLU A 169 22.47 9.68 32.33
C GLU A 169 23.32 10.76 31.65
N VAL A 170 22.67 11.69 30.97
CA VAL A 170 23.33 12.91 30.48
C VAL A 170 23.60 13.80 31.69
N ALA A 171 24.81 13.77 32.24
CA ALA A 171 25.20 14.66 33.33
C ALA A 171 26.06 15.80 32.79
N VAL A 172 25.82 17.02 33.26
CA VAL A 172 26.70 18.15 33.00
C VAL A 172 27.85 18.07 33.99
N THR A 173 29.08 17.99 33.48
CA THR A 173 30.30 18.06 34.29
C THR A 173 30.71 19.52 34.47
N HIS A 174 30.78 19.97 35.71
CA HIS A 174 31.29 21.29 36.08
C HIS A 174 32.82 21.31 36.12
N GLU A 175 33.41 22.51 36.02
CA GLU A 175 34.87 22.69 36.00
C GLU A 175 35.58 22.22 37.29
N ASP A 176 34.84 22.10 38.39
CA ASP A 176 35.29 21.55 39.67
C ASP A 176 35.18 20.01 39.76
N GLY A 177 34.72 19.35 38.68
CA GLY A 177 34.53 17.91 38.60
C GLY A 177 33.19 17.41 39.18
N GLY A 178 32.33 18.31 39.65
CA GLY A 178 30.96 17.98 40.04
C GLY A 178 30.14 17.51 38.85
N LYS A 179 29.28 16.50 39.06
CA LYS A 179 28.30 16.05 38.05
C LYS A 179 26.91 16.36 38.55
N THR A 180 26.16 17.10 37.74
CA THR A 180 24.76 17.44 38.03
C THR A 180 23.91 16.86 36.91
N PRO A 181 22.77 16.21 37.22
CA PRO A 181 21.85 15.76 36.19
C PRO A 181 21.38 16.94 35.34
N TRP A 182 21.32 16.77 34.01
CA TRP A 182 21.04 17.88 33.09
C TRP A 182 19.71 18.62 33.36
N TRP A 183 18.72 17.94 33.93
CA TRP A 183 17.41 18.52 34.28
C TRP A 183 17.43 19.41 35.53
N GLU A 184 18.47 19.34 36.38
CA GLU A 184 18.64 20.25 37.53
C GLU A 184 19.38 21.54 37.16
N VAL A 185 20.05 21.57 35.99
CA VAL A 185 20.84 22.72 35.52
C VAL A 185 20.00 23.68 34.67
N LEU A 186 18.84 23.23 34.17
CA LEU A 186 17.94 24.05 33.36
C LEU A 186 16.90 24.73 34.27
N ASP A 187 17.03 26.04 34.47
CA ASP A 187 15.89 26.88 34.83
C ASP A 187 14.95 27.06 33.61
N GLU A 188 13.75 27.64 33.82
CA GLU A 188 12.79 27.90 32.73
C GLU A 188 13.44 28.67 31.56
N ALA A 189 14.40 29.56 31.83
CA ALA A 189 15.12 30.32 30.81
C ALA A 189 16.13 29.46 30.01
N GLY A 190 16.74 28.46 30.64
CA GLY A 190 17.66 27.51 30.00
C GLY A 190 16.94 26.52 29.08
N LEU A 191 15.73 26.09 29.44
CA LEU A 191 14.89 25.21 28.62
C LEU A 191 14.44 25.89 27.32
N ASP A 192 13.99 27.14 27.41
CA ASP A 192 13.62 27.94 26.22
C ASP A 192 14.82 28.20 25.29
N ALA A 193 16.01 28.43 25.84
CA ALA A 193 17.23 28.62 25.06
C ALA A 193 17.76 27.34 24.38
N ALA A 194 17.49 26.17 24.97
CA ALA A 194 17.85 24.86 24.40
C ALA A 194 16.88 24.44 23.29
N ILE A 195 15.57 24.60 23.52
CA ILE A 195 14.53 24.30 22.54
C ILE A 195 14.60 25.28 21.35
N GLY A 196 14.81 26.57 21.61
CA GLY A 196 14.99 27.59 20.56
C GLY A 196 16.25 27.42 19.70
N ARG A 197 17.21 26.57 20.11
CA ARG A 197 18.42 26.27 19.33
C ARG A 197 18.23 25.12 18.33
N MET A 198 17.20 24.28 18.50
CA MET A 198 16.87 23.19 17.57
C MET A 198 16.14 23.68 16.31
N GLU A 199 15.42 24.82 16.37
CA GLU A 199 14.62 25.31 15.23
C GLU A 199 15.42 25.99 14.09
N ARG A 200 16.76 26.05 14.15
CA ARG A 200 17.56 26.78 13.13
C ARG A 200 18.58 25.97 12.33
N ALA A 201 18.82 24.70 12.65
CA ALA A 201 19.90 23.94 12.02
C ALA A 201 19.48 23.08 10.81
N ASP A 202 18.20 22.74 10.66
CA ASP A 202 17.71 21.83 9.61
C ASP A 202 16.50 22.41 8.83
N ALA A 203 16.55 23.71 8.52
CA ALA A 203 15.71 24.20 7.43
C ALA A 203 16.31 23.66 6.12
N PRO A 204 15.62 22.79 5.36
CA PRO A 204 16.10 22.40 4.03
C PRO A 204 16.26 23.68 3.19
N PRO A 205 17.27 23.74 2.29
CA PRO A 205 17.44 24.90 1.43
C PRO A 205 16.13 25.15 0.69
N GLN A 206 15.63 26.38 0.79
CA GLN A 206 14.49 26.82 0.00
C GLN A 206 14.90 26.76 -1.46
N ASP A 207 14.42 25.74 -2.15
CA ASP A 207 14.43 25.65 -3.60
C ASP A 207 13.57 26.80 -4.11
N THR A 208 14.24 27.84 -4.60
CA THR A 208 13.62 28.99 -5.29
C THR A 208 13.65 28.70 -6.78
N GLY A 209 13.24 27.49 -7.15
CA GLY A 209 12.97 27.10 -8.52
C GLY A 209 11.79 27.91 -9.05
N ASP A 210 12.11 29.01 -9.73
CA ASP A 210 11.34 29.56 -10.84
C ASP A 210 11.04 28.41 -11.83
N ASP A 211 9.88 27.77 -11.67
CA ASP A 211 9.25 26.97 -12.72
C ASP A 211 8.00 27.72 -13.17
N ASP A 212 8.23 28.67 -14.07
CA ASP A 212 7.26 29.17 -15.03
C ASP A 212 6.82 28.00 -15.94
N ASP A 213 5.86 27.20 -15.51
CA ASP A 213 5.17 26.23 -16.37
C ASP A 213 3.71 26.65 -16.60
N ASP A 214 3.57 27.49 -17.61
CA ASP A 214 2.63 27.38 -18.74
C ASP A 214 1.43 26.45 -18.51
N TRP A 215 0.36 27.01 -17.93
CA TRP A 215 -0.96 26.40 -17.95
C TRP A 215 -1.60 26.61 -19.33
N ASP A 216 -1.26 25.71 -20.24
CA ASP A 216 -1.88 25.62 -21.56
C ASP A 216 -3.40 25.36 -21.46
N GLU A 217 -4.11 26.22 -22.15
CA GLU A 217 -5.56 26.44 -22.14
C GLU A 217 -6.30 25.29 -22.83
N ALA A 218 -6.75 24.30 -22.06
CA ALA A 218 -7.61 23.22 -22.59
C ALA A 218 -9.07 23.69 -22.69
N ALA A 219 -9.46 23.96 -23.93
CA ALA A 219 -10.78 24.34 -24.42
C ALA A 219 -11.96 23.56 -23.79
N ALA A 220 -12.98 24.30 -23.38
CA ALA A 220 -14.31 23.81 -23.05
C ALA A 220 -15.07 23.34 -24.31
N PRO A 221 -15.77 22.19 -24.30
CA PRO A 221 -16.74 21.87 -25.33
C PRO A 221 -18.05 22.66 -25.10
N GLY A 222 -18.44 23.38 -26.15
CA GLY A 222 -19.58 24.29 -26.17
C GLY A 222 -20.93 23.63 -25.86
N THR A 223 -21.69 24.34 -25.04
CA THR A 223 -23.14 24.23 -24.89
C THR A 223 -23.83 24.70 -26.17
N GLY A 224 -24.41 23.78 -26.94
CA GLY A 224 -25.37 24.07 -28.00
C GLY A 224 -26.79 23.85 -27.47
N ASP A 225 -27.46 24.95 -27.17
CA ASP A 225 -28.87 25.02 -26.76
C ASP A 225 -29.76 25.46 -27.94
N ALA A 226 -30.95 24.85 -27.98
CA ALA A 226 -32.24 25.25 -28.56
C ALA A 226 -32.40 25.78 -30.01
N GLY A 227 -33.00 24.91 -30.85
CA GLY A 227 -34.26 25.10 -31.63
C GLY A 227 -34.32 26.12 -32.79
N PRO A 228 -35.41 26.18 -33.59
CA PRO A 228 -36.69 25.44 -33.50
C PRO A 228 -37.22 24.83 -34.84
N ASP A 229 -38.32 24.08 -34.73
CA ASP A 229 -39.47 23.85 -35.65
C ASP A 229 -39.28 23.85 -37.19
N ASP A 230 -39.71 22.76 -37.88
CA ASP A 230 -40.61 22.88 -39.04
C ASP A 230 -41.28 21.55 -39.47
N GLU A 231 -42.39 21.71 -40.17
CA GLU A 231 -43.54 20.89 -40.53
C GLU A 231 -43.38 19.68 -41.48
N GLY A 232 -44.46 18.88 -41.59
CA GLY A 232 -44.84 18.14 -42.82
C GLY A 232 -44.88 16.61 -42.68
N GLU A 233 -46.04 16.00 -42.40
CA GLU A 233 -47.02 15.47 -43.40
C GLU A 233 -46.50 14.29 -44.25
N GLU A 234 -46.88 13.06 -43.88
CA GLU A 234 -47.80 12.12 -44.59
C GLU A 234 -47.62 10.67 -44.11
#